data_AF-A0A7X4YUA8-F1
#
_entry.id   AF-A0A7X4YUA8-F1
#
_cell.length_a   1.000
_cell.length_b   1.000
_cell.length_c   1.000
_cell.angle_alpha   90.00
_cell.angle_beta   90.00
_cell.angle_gamma   90.00
#
_symmetry.space_group_name_H-M   'P 1'
#
loop_
_entity.id
_entity.type
_entity.pdbx_description
1 polymer ?
#
loop_
_entity_poly.entity_id
_entity_poly.type
_entity_poly.pdbx_seq_one_letter_code
_entity_poly.pdbx_strand_id
1 'polypeptide(L)'
;MMNAIATTIVLAGAGMLVGAMIYILKLASDDSANASQLRQFVEVLFNGSSNRQEAAAAEEEEAAHRKRLAEQHGESFAEPCPACGDTVTHENAYCPSCGLRLV
;
A
#
# COMPACT_ATOMS: atom_id res chain seq x y z
N MET A 1 -56.31 -6.67 -14.15
CA MET A 1 -55.90 -8.08 -13.96
C MET A 1 -54.98 -8.58 -15.09
N MET A 2 -55.12 -8.11 -16.35
CA MET A 2 -54.23 -8.47 -17.47
C MET A 2 -52.76 -8.06 -17.27
N ASN A 3 -52.50 -6.88 -16.70
CA ASN A 3 -51.14 -6.34 -16.54
C ASN A 3 -50.31 -7.10 -15.50
N ALA A 4 -50.95 -7.66 -14.46
CA ALA A 4 -50.25 -8.45 -13.47
C ALA A 4 -49.69 -9.76 -14.07
N ILE A 5 -50.47 -10.38 -14.96
CA ILE A 5 -50.08 -11.61 -15.67
C ILE A 5 -48.96 -11.31 -16.67
N ALA A 6 -49.03 -10.20 -17.39
CA ALA A 6 -47.96 -9.79 -18.30
C ALA A 6 -46.64 -9.55 -17.55
N THR A 7 -46.68 -8.86 -16.40
CA THR A 7 -45.48 -8.59 -15.60
C THR A 7 -44.87 -9.85 -15.00
N THR A 8 -45.69 -10.81 -14.53
CA THR A 8 -45.16 -12.08 -13.99
C THR A 8 -44.49 -12.93 -15.06
N ILE A 9 -45.02 -12.97 -16.27
CA ILE A 9 -44.41 -13.70 -17.40
C ILE A 9 -43.06 -13.07 -17.76
N VAL A 10 -42.99 -11.74 -17.83
CA VAL A 10 -41.72 -11.03 -18.13
C VAL A 10 -40.69 -11.28 -17.02
N LEU A 11 -41.08 -11.20 -15.75
CA LEU A 11 -40.18 -11.47 -14.64
C LEU A 11 -39.71 -12.94 -14.60
N ALA A 12 -40.59 -13.88 -14.92
CA ALA A 12 -40.23 -15.29 -15.03
C ALA A 12 -39.24 -15.53 -16.18
N GLY A 13 -39.46 -14.92 -17.34
CA GLY A 13 -38.54 -15.00 -18.48
C GLY A 13 -37.17 -14.40 -18.17
N ALA A 14 -37.14 -13.22 -17.53
CA ALA A 14 -35.90 -12.58 -17.10
C ALA A 14 -35.16 -13.44 -16.05
N GLY A 15 -35.88 -13.96 -15.06
CA GLY A 15 -35.33 -14.85 -14.05
C GLY A 15 -34.76 -16.14 -14.65
N MET A 16 -35.45 -16.73 -15.64
CA MET A 16 -34.97 -17.90 -16.36
C MET A 16 -33.69 -17.61 -17.14
N LEU A 17 -33.60 -16.46 -17.82
CA LEU A 17 -32.40 -16.06 -18.54
C LEU A 17 -31.19 -15.85 -17.61
N VAL A 18 -31.38 -15.13 -16.51
CA VAL A 18 -30.32 -14.92 -15.52
C VAL A 18 -29.92 -16.24 -14.87
N GLY A 19 -30.89 -17.09 -14.53
CA GLY A 19 -30.66 -18.42 -13.98
C GLY A 19 -29.85 -19.31 -14.94
N ALA A 20 -30.19 -19.30 -16.24
CA ALA A 20 -29.44 -20.02 -17.27
C ALA A 20 -28.00 -19.50 -17.40
N MET A 21 -27.80 -18.18 -17.34
CA MET A 21 -26.45 -17.59 -17.41
C MET A 21 -25.59 -18.01 -16.20
N ILE A 22 -26.14 -17.97 -14.99
CA ILE A 22 -25.46 -18.43 -13.77
C ILE A 22 -25.20 -19.94 -13.83
N TYR A 23 -26.14 -20.72 -14.35
CA TYR A 23 -25.99 -22.17 -14.49
C TYR A 23 -24.86 -22.54 -15.45
N ILE A 24 -24.76 -21.86 -16.60
CA ILE A 24 -23.65 -22.03 -17.55
C ILE A 24 -22.31 -21.64 -16.90
N LEU A 25 -22.26 -20.53 -16.17
CA LEU A 25 -21.07 -20.13 -15.42
C LEU A 25 -20.66 -21.19 -14.38
N LYS A 26 -21.64 -21.79 -13.69
CA LYS A 26 -21.40 -22.86 -12.73
C LYS A 26 -20.87 -24.12 -13.40
N LEU A 27 -21.49 -24.56 -14.50
CA LEU A 27 -21.01 -25.71 -15.28
C LEU A 27 -19.58 -25.51 -15.79
N ALA A 28 -19.26 -24.33 -16.32
CA ALA A 28 -17.91 -23.99 -16.76
C ALA A 28 -16.91 -23.89 -15.59
N SER A 29 -17.37 -23.55 -14.38
CA SER A 29 -16.53 -23.50 -13.18
C SER A 29 -16.30 -24.88 -12.55
N ASP A 30 -17.29 -25.77 -12.61
CA ASP A 30 -17.24 -27.12 -12.02
C ASP A 30 -16.28 -28.04 -12.79
N ASP A 31 -16.23 -27.91 -14.12
CA ASP A 31 -15.28 -28.66 -14.99
C ASP A 31 -13.82 -28.16 -14.83
N SER A 32 -13.62 -27.03 -14.16
CA SER A 32 -12.30 -26.47 -13.91
C SER A 32 -11.71 -27.02 -12.62
N ALA A 33 -11.03 -28.16 -12.71
CA ALA A 33 -10.06 -28.66 -11.71
C ALA A 33 -8.90 -27.68 -11.40
N ASN A 34 -9.00 -26.43 -11.87
CA ASN A 34 -8.05 -25.33 -11.79
C ASN A 34 -8.45 -24.30 -10.72
N ALA A 35 -9.22 -24.68 -9.70
CA ALA A 35 -9.53 -23.82 -8.56
C ALA A 35 -8.26 -23.22 -7.90
N SER A 36 -7.12 -23.91 -8.02
CA SER A 36 -5.79 -23.39 -7.63
C SER A 36 -5.24 -22.33 -8.60
N GLN A 37 -5.38 -22.51 -9.91
CA GLN A 37 -4.93 -21.53 -10.91
C GLN A 37 -5.76 -20.23 -10.85
N LEU A 38 -7.08 -20.31 -10.67
CA LEU A 38 -7.91 -19.12 -10.49
C LEU A 38 -7.54 -18.37 -9.21
N ARG A 39 -7.23 -19.08 -8.12
CA ARG A 39 -6.70 -18.46 -6.90
C ARG A 39 -5.35 -17.80 -7.15
N GLN A 40 -4.44 -18.42 -7.92
CA GLN A 40 -3.16 -17.84 -8.25
C GLN A 40 -3.27 -16.60 -9.16
N PHE A 41 -4.21 -16.57 -10.10
CA PHE A 41 -4.50 -15.38 -10.91
C PHE A 41 -5.15 -14.27 -10.09
N VAL A 42 -6.09 -14.61 -9.20
CA VAL A 42 -6.67 -13.66 -8.24
C VAL A 42 -5.60 -13.13 -7.31
N GLU A 43 -4.69 -13.96 -6.83
CA GLU A 43 -3.60 -13.54 -5.96
C GLU A 43 -2.64 -12.63 -6.71
N VAL A 44 -2.27 -12.90 -7.97
CA VAL A 44 -1.45 -11.96 -8.75
C VAL A 44 -2.18 -10.64 -9.06
N LEU A 45 -3.48 -10.66 -9.30
CA LEU A 45 -4.27 -9.47 -9.61
C LEU A 45 -4.63 -8.64 -8.37
N PHE A 46 -4.89 -9.28 -7.23
CA PHE A 46 -5.35 -8.66 -5.98
C PHE A 46 -4.28 -8.54 -4.90
N ASN A 47 -3.12 -9.21 -5.04
CA ASN A 47 -1.91 -8.87 -4.26
C ASN A 47 -1.35 -7.48 -4.67
N GLY A 48 -1.96 -6.79 -5.64
CA GLY A 48 -1.78 -5.36 -5.87
C GLY A 48 -2.70 -4.47 -5.03
N SER A 49 -3.84 -4.98 -4.56
CA SER A 49 -4.85 -4.20 -3.79
C SER A 49 -4.73 -4.40 -2.29
N SER A 50 -4.47 -5.63 -1.82
CA SER A 50 -4.25 -5.95 -0.40
C SER A 50 -2.92 -5.36 0.08
N ASN A 51 -1.88 -5.53 -0.75
CA ASN A 51 -0.55 -5.02 -0.50
C ASN A 51 -0.48 -3.49 -0.51
N ARG A 52 -1.45 -2.77 -1.11
CA ARG A 52 -1.53 -1.30 -0.99
C ARG A 52 -2.03 -0.85 0.38
N GLN A 53 -2.91 -1.63 1.01
CA GLN A 53 -3.45 -1.32 2.33
C GLN A 53 -2.47 -1.74 3.44
N GLU A 54 -1.77 -2.85 3.25
CA GLU A 54 -0.64 -3.26 4.11
C GLU A 54 0.59 -2.37 3.89
N ALA A 55 0.91 -1.95 2.66
CA ALA A 55 1.97 -0.97 2.42
C ALA A 55 1.65 0.40 3.01
N ALA A 56 0.40 0.88 2.95
CA ALA A 56 0.02 2.13 3.60
C ALA A 56 0.18 2.08 5.12
N ALA A 57 -0.21 0.96 5.76
CA ALA A 57 -0.01 0.76 7.20
C ALA A 57 1.47 0.58 7.56
N ALA A 58 2.24 -0.15 6.75
CA ALA A 58 3.67 -0.37 6.95
C ALA A 58 4.49 0.92 6.71
N GLU A 59 4.13 1.74 5.73
CA GLU A 59 4.77 3.04 5.47
C GLU A 59 4.52 4.02 6.63
N GLU A 60 3.33 3.97 7.25
CA GLU A 60 2.98 4.82 8.41
C GLU A 60 3.77 4.39 9.65
N GLU A 61 3.93 3.08 9.86
CA GLU A 61 4.71 2.50 10.96
C GLU A 61 6.22 2.71 10.77
N GLU A 62 6.72 2.58 9.54
CA GLU A 62 8.12 2.81 9.19
C GLU A 62 8.48 4.31 9.25
N ALA A 63 7.57 5.20 8.83
CA ALA A 63 7.74 6.65 8.98
C ALA A 63 7.73 7.07 10.47
N ALA A 64 6.89 6.45 11.29
CA ALA A 64 6.89 6.67 12.74
C ALA A 64 8.16 6.12 13.41
N HIS A 65 8.69 5.01 12.92
CA HIS A 65 9.97 4.46 13.40
C HIS A 65 11.16 5.33 12.97
N ARG A 66 11.20 5.80 11.71
CA ARG A 66 12.22 6.73 11.20
C ARG A 66 12.21 8.06 11.94
N LYS A 67 11.03 8.60 12.29
CA LYS A 67 10.91 9.80 13.13
C LYS A 67 11.51 9.56 14.52
N ARG A 68 11.16 8.45 15.17
CA ARG A 68 11.72 8.09 16.48
C ARG A 68 13.23 7.85 16.43
N LEU A 69 13.76 7.27 15.36
CA LEU A 69 15.20 7.11 15.13
C LEU A 69 15.87 8.47 14.88
N ALA A 70 15.25 9.37 14.10
CA ALA A 70 15.77 10.72 13.86
C ALA A 70 15.73 11.59 15.13
N GLU A 71 14.72 11.41 16.00
CA GLU A 71 14.66 12.07 17.30
C GLU A 71 15.66 11.49 18.30
N GLN A 72 15.98 10.19 18.21
CA GLN A 72 17.00 9.53 19.05
C GLN A 72 18.43 9.83 18.57
N HIS A 73 18.64 10.00 17.27
CA HIS A 73 19.93 10.31 16.64
C HIS A 73 20.04 11.77 16.19
N GLY A 74 19.25 12.67 16.79
CA GLY A 74 19.38 14.13 16.65
C GLY A 74 20.63 14.68 17.35
N GLU A 75 21.72 13.92 17.38
CA GLU A 75 23.03 14.40 17.81
C GLU A 75 23.56 15.30 16.70
N SER A 76 23.51 16.62 16.95
CA SER A 76 24.18 17.63 16.14
C SER A 76 25.62 17.20 15.93
N PHE A 77 25.95 16.73 14.73
CA PHE A 77 27.25 16.15 14.41
C PHE A 77 28.33 17.21 14.71
N ALA A 78 29.20 16.87 15.66
CA ALA A 78 30.20 17.78 16.23
C ALA A 78 31.59 17.21 15.96
N GLU A 79 32.39 17.97 15.22
CA GLU A 79 33.74 17.57 14.79
C GLU A 79 34.79 18.54 15.38
N PRO A 80 36.02 18.10 15.63
CA PRO A 80 37.09 18.99 16.08
C PRO A 80 37.57 19.89 14.94
N CYS A 81 37.78 21.17 15.24
CA CYS A 81 38.30 22.14 14.29
C CYS A 81 39.74 21.75 13.86
N PRO A 82 40.05 21.70 12.55
CA PRO A 82 41.35 21.26 12.07
C PRO A 82 42.51 22.23 12.40
N ALA A 83 42.21 23.48 12.79
CA ALA A 83 43.22 24.47 13.12
C ALA A 83 43.55 24.55 14.63
N CYS A 84 42.54 24.40 15.51
CA CYS A 84 42.72 24.62 16.95
C CYS A 84 42.26 23.44 17.83
N GLY A 85 41.57 22.45 17.26
CA GLY A 85 41.07 21.27 17.97
C GLY A 85 39.75 21.48 18.74
N ASP A 86 39.20 22.70 18.79
CA ASP A 86 37.94 22.96 19.47
C ASP A 86 36.75 22.32 18.75
N THR A 87 35.78 21.81 19.52
CA THR A 87 34.59 21.15 19.00
C THR A 87 33.65 22.14 18.30
N VAL A 88 33.34 21.88 17.04
CA VAL A 88 32.48 22.73 16.19
C VAL A 88 31.40 21.88 15.51
N THR A 89 30.21 22.45 15.33
CA THR A 89 29.10 21.83 14.60
C THR A 89 29.06 22.32 13.14
N HIS A 90 28.42 21.56 12.25
CA HIS A 90 28.23 21.96 10.83
C HIS A 90 27.38 23.22 10.63
N GLU A 91 26.69 23.70 11.67
CA GLU A 91 25.95 24.97 11.61
C GLU A 91 26.88 26.21 11.66
N ASN A 92 28.11 26.05 12.15
CA ASN A 92 29.06 27.15 12.29
C ASN A 92 29.86 27.35 10.99
N ALA A 93 29.59 28.44 10.26
CA ALA A 93 30.39 28.82 9.08
C ALA A 93 31.83 29.23 9.44
N TYR A 94 32.08 29.61 10.69
CA TYR A 94 33.37 29.98 11.23
C TYR A 94 33.58 29.36 12.61
N CYS A 95 34.78 28.90 12.90
CA CYS A 95 35.15 28.40 14.22
C CYS A 95 35.15 29.55 15.25
N PRO A 96 34.41 29.44 16.37
CA PRO A 96 34.32 30.51 17.37
C PRO A 96 35.63 30.78 18.13
N SER A 97 36.55 29.80 18.15
CA SER A 97 37.81 29.92 18.90
C SER A 97 38.96 30.49 18.09
N CYS A 98 39.09 30.11 16.81
CA CYS A 98 40.23 30.49 15.97
C CYS A 98 39.85 31.29 14.72
N GLY A 99 38.55 31.46 14.43
CA GLY A 99 38.08 32.21 13.26
C GLY A 99 38.29 31.51 11.91
N LEU A 100 38.73 30.25 11.90
CA LEU A 100 38.85 29.47 10.66
C LEU A 100 37.47 29.28 10.02
N ARG A 101 37.37 29.49 8.72
CA ARG A 101 36.16 29.18 7.95
C ARG A 101 36.01 27.67 7.80
N LEU A 102 34.90 27.12 8.29
CA LEU A 102 34.54 25.71 8.17
C LEU A 102 33.67 25.60 6.92
N VAL A 103 34.16 24.89 5.90
CA VAL A 103 33.51 24.70 4.59
C VAL A 103 33.25 23.24 4.32
#